data_AF-A0A858BWP8-F1
#
_entry.id   AF-A0A858BWP8-F1
#
_cell.length_a   1.000
_cell.length_b   1.000
_cell.length_c   1.000
_cell.angle_alpha   90.00
_cell.angle_beta   90.00
_cell.angle_gamma   90.00
#
_symmetry.space_group_name_H-M   'P 1'
#
loop_
_entity.id
_entity.type
_entity.pdbx_description
1 polymer ?
#
loop_
_entity_poly.entity_id
_entity_poly.type
_entity_poly.pdbx_seq_one_letter_code
_entity_poly.pdbx_strand_id
1 'polypeptide(L)'
;MLKEKSHFREELPINVITAHIEEYPTHFHDDLEVLYVLDGSINVKNGYYNYLLKQGDIFILNDREIHSFSRTEEDNMVMMLQMDLAYFSNYYGDLKNNFFVTDMHDDEESLDVLRNILGRIMMEVIEKGYGYEHKVIESTHNLLACLLSDFQYFIAEDGKFTSETKNKANKVLAGRLRRITDYMYENYTRKLTLNEIAERERLSIYYLSHVIKEATGLSFQDLLSFIRVEESEKLLLGTNKKIGAISEEMGFSAVRYYIKHFKTWFDMHPQEYRKKCGDKPHVRKSMARYVRCSPQEIEEAIRKQTKGVYSEYIKGKKPDPVIVSLDIQLALEQQDKEDLFMCQLLERDDMKPIARPYNLMKSLKETVLVSGVNYIITTSSGKAADINSISILVYNINDFIRKELEGAENREKIHEICSQYEEEGEFLIKCQGLSGDFHVSRYKISQNNIVTAYQEGLRAPGVASKRETLISSWSTLPDVEFSAITTSEALSVRSTMRGISAEIILIDRQHPGRG
;
A
#
# COMPACT_ATOMS: atom_id res chain seq x y z
N MET A 1 10.26 23.08 -16.91
CA MET A 1 11.73 23.25 -17.00
C MET A 1 12.35 21.86 -16.91
N LEU A 2 13.59 21.64 -17.39
CA LEU A 2 14.26 20.34 -17.26
C LEU A 2 14.53 19.97 -15.80
N LYS A 3 14.94 20.94 -14.97
CA LYS A 3 14.98 20.77 -13.52
C LYS A 3 13.58 20.99 -12.96
N GLU A 4 13.01 19.97 -12.34
CA GLU A 4 11.78 20.06 -11.58
C GLU A 4 12.08 20.56 -10.16
N LYS A 5 11.14 21.32 -9.59
CA LYS A 5 11.22 21.76 -8.20
C LYS A 5 10.13 21.06 -7.43
N SER A 6 10.54 20.19 -6.52
CA SER A 6 9.63 19.58 -5.56
C SER A 6 9.29 20.57 -4.46
N HIS A 7 8.04 20.53 -4.02
CA HIS A 7 7.55 21.32 -2.91
C HIS A 7 7.03 20.34 -1.85
N PHE A 8 7.71 20.29 -0.71
CA PHE A 8 7.30 19.51 0.44
C PHE A 8 6.56 20.40 1.44
N ARG A 9 5.67 19.82 2.23
CA ARG A 9 5.00 20.55 3.32
C ARG A 9 5.97 20.61 4.51
N GLU A 10 5.92 21.69 5.30
CA GLU A 10 6.85 21.87 6.44
C GLU A 10 6.84 20.69 7.42
N GLU A 11 5.68 20.06 7.64
CA GLU A 11 5.51 18.93 8.54
C GLU A 11 5.60 17.56 7.84
N LEU A 12 5.80 17.53 6.51
CA LEU A 12 5.82 16.30 5.73
C LEU A 12 6.90 16.40 4.63
N PRO A 13 8.14 15.97 4.91
CA PRO A 13 9.30 16.07 4.01
C PRO A 13 9.28 15.01 2.90
N ILE A 14 8.08 14.53 2.53
CA ILE A 14 7.87 13.59 1.43
C ILE A 14 6.64 13.99 0.62
N ASN A 15 6.62 13.61 -0.65
CA ASN A 15 5.44 13.65 -1.51
C ASN A 15 5.14 12.24 -1.99
N VAL A 16 3.86 11.87 -1.97
CA VAL A 16 3.40 10.57 -2.47
C VAL A 16 2.28 10.81 -3.48
N ILE A 17 2.47 10.31 -4.69
CA ILE A 17 1.49 10.40 -5.79
C ILE A 17 1.31 9.02 -6.39
N THR A 18 0.08 8.52 -6.44
CA THR A 18 -0.27 7.33 -7.22
C THR A 18 -1.09 7.73 -8.44
N ALA A 19 -0.67 7.28 -9.61
CA ALA A 19 -1.33 7.65 -10.85
C ALA A 19 -1.18 6.61 -11.97
N HIS A 20 -2.13 6.63 -12.90
CA HIS A 20 -1.97 6.06 -14.23
C HIS A 20 -1.16 7.04 -15.09
N ILE A 21 0.04 6.66 -15.51
CA ILE A 21 0.94 7.50 -16.27
C ILE A 21 0.67 7.34 -17.76
N GLU A 22 0.44 8.45 -18.46
CA GLU A 22 0.43 8.50 -19.92
C GLU A 22 1.84 8.87 -20.41
N GLU A 23 2.37 9.98 -19.91
CA GLU A 23 3.71 10.48 -20.22
C GLU A 23 4.21 11.43 -19.14
N TYR A 24 5.39 11.17 -18.60
CA TYR A 24 6.13 12.10 -17.77
C TYR A 24 7.41 12.51 -18.52
N PRO A 25 7.47 13.74 -19.07
CA PRO A 25 8.58 14.18 -19.90
C PRO A 25 9.93 14.17 -19.19
N THR A 26 11.02 14.19 -19.95
CA THR A 26 12.40 14.20 -19.42
C THR A 26 12.63 15.36 -18.44
N HIS A 27 13.01 15.03 -17.22
CA HIS A 27 13.29 15.96 -16.13
C HIS A 27 14.32 15.37 -15.15
N PHE A 28 14.70 16.16 -14.15
CA PHE A 28 15.45 15.69 -12.97
C PHE A 28 15.10 16.58 -11.77
N HIS A 29 15.31 16.08 -10.57
CA HIS A 29 15.12 16.80 -9.31
C HIS A 29 16.27 16.49 -8.33
N ASP A 30 16.33 17.21 -7.20
CA ASP A 30 17.35 16.99 -6.15
C ASP A 30 16.88 16.02 -5.05
N ASP A 31 15.74 15.37 -5.26
CA ASP A 31 15.10 14.46 -4.32
C ASP A 31 15.43 13.01 -4.66
N LEU A 32 15.39 12.13 -3.66
CA LEU A 32 15.36 10.68 -3.89
C LEU A 32 13.91 10.31 -4.22
N GLU A 33 13.70 9.60 -5.34
CA GLU A 33 12.38 9.14 -5.75
C GLU A 33 12.32 7.61 -5.84
N VAL A 34 11.26 7.02 -5.30
CA VAL A 34 10.98 5.60 -5.36
C VAL A 34 9.72 5.39 -6.19
N LEU A 35 9.87 4.69 -7.31
CA LEU A 35 8.78 4.24 -8.16
C LEU A 35 8.36 2.84 -7.75
N TYR A 36 7.07 2.60 -7.60
CA TYR A 36 6.53 1.27 -7.33
C TYR A 36 5.33 0.99 -8.24
N VAL A 37 5.46 -0.02 -9.11
CA VAL A 37 4.40 -0.40 -10.05
C VAL A 37 3.37 -1.29 -9.35
N LEU A 38 2.24 -0.67 -9.00
CA LEU A 38 1.12 -1.29 -8.30
C LEU A 38 0.22 -2.13 -9.22
N ASP A 39 0.19 -1.82 -10.51
CA ASP A 39 -0.51 -2.61 -11.52
C ASP A 39 0.10 -2.38 -12.91
N GLY A 40 0.02 -3.40 -13.78
CA GLY A 40 0.43 -3.32 -15.18
C GLY A 40 1.92 -3.03 -15.42
N SER A 41 2.25 -2.15 -16.39
CA SER A 41 3.65 -1.88 -16.76
C SER A 41 3.93 -0.47 -17.28
N ILE A 42 5.17 0.00 -17.10
CA ILE A 42 5.61 1.33 -17.56
C ILE A 42 7.03 1.28 -18.13
N ASN A 43 7.31 2.13 -19.12
CA ASN A 43 8.68 2.38 -19.58
C ASN A 43 9.29 3.53 -18.78
N VAL A 44 10.42 3.27 -18.13
CA VAL A 44 11.23 4.27 -17.45
C VAL A 44 12.52 4.45 -18.20
N LYS A 45 12.81 5.69 -18.58
CA LYS A 45 14.13 6.06 -19.07
C LYS A 45 14.88 6.76 -17.95
N ASN A 46 16.07 6.28 -17.60
CA ASN A 46 16.98 6.92 -16.65
C ASN A 46 18.36 7.09 -17.29
N GLY A 47 18.75 8.35 -17.53
CA GLY A 47 19.87 8.75 -18.37
C GLY A 47 19.73 8.16 -19.77
N TYR A 48 20.70 7.32 -20.15
CA TYR A 48 20.67 6.57 -21.40
C TYR A 48 19.77 5.32 -21.35
N TYR A 49 19.60 4.73 -20.17
CA TYR A 49 19.00 3.42 -20.04
C TYR A 49 17.48 3.47 -20.13
N ASN A 50 16.91 2.44 -20.75
CA ASN A 50 15.46 2.21 -20.76
C ASN A 50 15.18 0.91 -20.02
N TYR A 51 14.20 0.99 -19.12
CA TYR A 51 13.72 -0.09 -18.26
C TYR A 51 12.24 -0.29 -18.54
N LEU A 52 11.83 -1.53 -18.71
CA LEU A 52 10.44 -1.92 -18.68
C LEU A 52 10.15 -2.42 -17.26
N LEU A 53 9.39 -1.63 -16.51
CA LEU A 53 8.95 -2.00 -15.16
C LEU A 53 7.59 -2.66 -15.24
N LYS A 54 7.43 -3.77 -14.53
CA LYS A 54 6.20 -4.55 -14.43
C LYS A 54 5.62 -4.47 -13.03
N GLN A 55 4.39 -4.92 -12.88
CA GLN A 55 3.71 -5.03 -11.60
C GLN A 55 4.60 -5.73 -10.56
N GLY A 56 4.79 -5.08 -9.40
CA GLY A 56 5.65 -5.57 -8.32
C GLY A 56 7.06 -4.98 -8.32
N ASP A 57 7.50 -4.37 -9.42
CA ASP A 57 8.82 -3.77 -9.54
C ASP A 57 8.90 -2.45 -8.75
N ILE A 58 10.02 -2.27 -8.06
CA ILE A 58 10.37 -1.03 -7.35
C ILE A 58 11.65 -0.48 -7.94
N PHE A 59 11.63 0.73 -8.48
CA PHE A 59 12.79 1.38 -9.08
C PHE A 59 13.17 2.62 -8.28
N ILE A 60 14.46 2.75 -7.95
CA ILE A 60 14.98 3.92 -7.25
C ILE A 60 15.61 4.88 -8.25
N LEU A 61 15.17 6.14 -8.20
CA LEU A 61 15.74 7.27 -8.92
C LEU A 61 16.55 8.11 -7.93
N ASN A 62 17.87 8.11 -8.08
CA ASN A 62 18.77 8.87 -7.23
C ASN A 62 18.70 10.37 -7.57
N ASP A 63 19.25 11.22 -6.71
CA ASP A 63 19.19 12.65 -6.94
C ASP A 63 19.92 13.04 -8.23
N ARG A 64 19.36 14.01 -8.94
CA ARG A 64 19.91 14.59 -10.17
C ARG A 64 20.07 13.62 -11.34
N GLU A 65 19.50 12.42 -11.25
CA GLU A 65 19.35 11.52 -12.39
C GLU A 65 18.30 12.07 -13.37
N ILE A 66 18.64 12.13 -14.66
CA ILE A 66 17.70 12.57 -15.68
C ILE A 66 16.79 11.42 -16.06
N HIS A 67 15.49 11.56 -15.88
CA HIS A 67 14.56 10.48 -16.18
C HIS A 67 13.26 10.95 -16.84
N SER A 68 12.53 9.99 -17.41
CA SER A 68 11.19 10.17 -17.98
C SER A 68 10.40 8.88 -17.92
N PHE A 69 9.09 9.00 -17.88
CA PHE A 69 8.16 7.87 -17.84
C PHE A 69 7.26 7.91 -19.07
N SER A 70 6.94 6.75 -19.64
CA SER A 70 5.98 6.64 -20.73
C SER A 70 5.20 5.36 -20.60
N ARG A 71 3.91 5.41 -20.90
CA ARG A 71 3.05 4.23 -20.90
C ARG A 71 3.57 3.12 -21.82
N THR A 72 3.19 1.89 -21.50
CA THR A 72 3.27 0.75 -22.41
C THR A 72 1.92 0.58 -23.14
N GLU A 73 1.75 -0.56 -23.80
CA GLU A 73 0.46 -0.99 -24.35
C GLU A 73 -0.50 -1.49 -23.25
N GLU A 74 0.02 -1.89 -22.09
CA GLU A 74 -0.77 -2.32 -20.94
C GLU A 74 -1.26 -1.10 -20.13
N ASP A 75 -2.24 -1.33 -19.26
CA ASP A 75 -2.58 -0.34 -18.23
C ASP A 75 -1.42 -0.22 -17.24
N ASN A 76 -1.43 0.83 -16.41
CA ASN A 76 -0.42 0.99 -15.36
C ASN A 76 -0.95 1.76 -14.17
N MET A 77 -0.50 1.40 -12.98
CA MET A 77 -0.70 2.17 -11.75
C MET A 77 0.65 2.30 -11.04
N VAL A 78 1.16 3.52 -10.91
CA VAL A 78 2.50 3.76 -10.37
C VAL A 78 2.42 4.67 -9.15
N MET A 79 2.96 4.20 -8.03
CA MET A 79 3.26 5.01 -6.85
C MET A 79 4.62 5.69 -7.05
N MET A 80 4.66 7.01 -6.94
CA MET A 80 5.85 7.86 -6.95
C MET A 80 5.99 8.47 -5.55
N LEU A 81 7.01 8.04 -4.82
CA LEU A 81 7.35 8.60 -3.51
C LEU A 81 8.64 9.40 -3.63
N GLN A 82 8.54 10.71 -3.43
CA GLN A 82 9.67 11.64 -3.43
C GLN A 82 10.00 12.05 -2.00
N MET A 83 11.28 12.11 -1.64
CA MET A 83 11.71 12.49 -0.29
C MET A 83 12.78 13.58 -0.30
N ASP A 84 12.64 14.54 0.63
CA ASP A 84 13.59 15.63 0.80
C ASP A 84 14.89 15.13 1.43
N LEU A 85 15.89 14.89 0.57
CA LEU A 85 17.22 14.47 1.01
C LEU A 85 17.87 15.49 1.94
N ALA A 86 17.60 16.79 1.82
CA ALA A 86 18.17 17.80 2.70
C ALA A 86 17.60 17.69 4.13
N TYR A 87 16.31 17.42 4.27
CA TYR A 87 15.68 17.14 5.55
C TYR A 87 16.30 15.89 6.22
N PHE A 88 16.33 14.76 5.50
CA PHE A 88 16.79 13.49 6.07
C PHE A 88 18.30 13.42 6.29
N SER A 89 19.10 14.21 5.57
CA SER A 89 20.55 14.32 5.81
C SER A 89 20.91 14.79 7.22
N ASN A 90 20.01 15.46 7.92
CA ASN A 90 20.23 15.86 9.32
C ASN A 90 20.26 14.66 10.28
N TYR A 91 19.68 13.53 9.88
CA TYR A 91 19.62 12.29 10.65
C TYR A 91 20.65 11.26 10.15
N TYR A 92 20.94 11.30 8.86
CA TYR A 92 21.84 10.38 8.17
C TYR A 92 22.96 11.17 7.51
N GLY A 93 24.11 11.28 8.19
CA GLY A 93 25.17 12.24 7.85
C GLY A 93 25.67 12.19 6.41
N ASP A 94 25.71 11.01 5.79
CA ASP A 94 26.16 10.84 4.41
C ASP A 94 25.00 10.61 3.42
N LEU A 95 23.73 10.85 3.75
CA LEU A 95 22.62 10.41 2.89
C LEU A 95 22.67 10.95 1.46
N LYS A 96 23.05 12.22 1.28
CA LYS A 96 23.19 12.87 -0.04
C LYS A 96 24.19 12.23 -0.98
N ASN A 97 25.14 11.47 -0.45
CA ASN A 97 26.17 10.84 -1.27
C ASN A 97 25.82 9.36 -1.54
N ASN A 98 24.69 8.86 -1.03
CA ASN A 98 24.32 7.46 -1.22
C ASN A 98 23.75 7.27 -2.62
N PHE A 99 24.06 6.11 -3.19
CA PHE A 99 23.48 5.68 -4.44
C PHE A 99 22.78 4.35 -4.18
N PHE A 100 21.50 4.27 -4.53
CA PHE A 100 20.69 3.10 -4.29
C PHE A 100 20.26 2.47 -5.61
N VAL A 101 20.28 1.14 -5.65
CA VAL A 101 19.94 0.36 -6.84
C VAL A 101 19.08 -0.83 -6.44
N THR A 102 18.02 -1.04 -7.21
CA THR A 102 17.13 -2.20 -7.13
C THR A 102 17.37 -3.09 -8.32
N ASP A 103 17.59 -4.38 -8.10
CA ASP A 103 17.56 -5.38 -9.17
C ASP A 103 16.14 -5.94 -9.28
N MET A 104 15.60 -5.95 -10.50
CA MET A 104 14.23 -6.39 -10.78
C MET A 104 14.12 -7.88 -11.12
N HIS A 105 15.24 -8.60 -11.16
CA HIS A 105 15.28 -9.98 -11.66
C HIS A 105 15.34 -11.03 -10.54
N ASP A 106 15.46 -10.62 -9.28
CA ASP A 106 15.57 -11.53 -8.13
C ASP A 106 14.39 -11.41 -7.16
N ASP A 107 13.80 -12.55 -6.83
CA ASP A 107 12.84 -12.73 -5.72
C ASP A 107 13.58 -12.62 -4.37
N GLU A 108 14.01 -11.41 -4.02
CA GLU A 108 14.69 -11.12 -2.76
C GLU A 108 13.71 -10.76 -1.65
N GLU A 109 13.89 -11.38 -0.47
CA GLU A 109 13.22 -11.03 0.79
C GLU A 109 13.32 -9.51 1.09
N SER A 110 14.43 -8.87 0.71
CA SER A 110 14.66 -7.42 0.83
C SER A 110 13.60 -6.59 0.07
N LEU A 111 13.20 -7.02 -1.13
CA LEU A 111 12.19 -6.31 -1.94
C LEU A 111 10.80 -6.45 -1.34
N ASP A 112 10.47 -7.60 -0.75
CA ASP A 112 9.20 -7.77 -0.03
C ASP A 112 9.10 -6.86 1.20
N VAL A 113 10.20 -6.71 1.94
CA VAL A 113 10.29 -5.72 3.04
C VAL A 113 10.05 -4.31 2.51
N LEU A 114 10.69 -3.96 1.38
CA LEU A 114 10.55 -2.65 0.76
C LEU A 114 9.10 -2.38 0.30
N ARG A 115 8.45 -3.34 -0.37
CA ARG A 115 7.03 -3.28 -0.77
C ARG A 115 6.13 -3.04 0.43
N ASN A 116 6.38 -3.75 1.54
CA ASN A 116 5.59 -3.61 2.75
C ASN A 116 5.75 -2.22 3.40
N ILE A 117 6.97 -1.67 3.45
CA ILE A 117 7.22 -0.32 3.97
C ILE A 117 6.52 0.73 3.09
N LEU A 118 6.65 0.63 1.76
CA LEU A 118 5.99 1.56 0.82
C LEU A 118 4.46 1.47 0.93
N GLY A 119 3.91 0.26 1.01
CA GLY A 119 2.49 0.03 1.25
C GLY A 119 2.03 0.71 2.53
N ARG A 120 2.77 0.54 3.63
CA ARG A 120 2.44 1.19 4.92
C ARG A 120 2.44 2.72 4.83
N ILE A 121 3.47 3.32 4.21
CA ILE A 121 3.52 4.78 3.99
C ILE A 121 2.29 5.24 3.21
N MET A 122 1.93 4.54 2.14
CA MET A 122 0.77 4.89 1.33
C MET A 122 -0.53 4.83 2.13
N MET A 123 -0.73 3.78 2.93
CA MET A 123 -1.92 3.64 3.76
C MET A 123 -2.02 4.75 4.82
N GLU A 124 -0.90 5.13 5.44
CA GLU A 124 -0.83 6.25 6.39
C GLU A 124 -1.18 7.60 5.73
N VAL A 125 -0.73 7.81 4.48
CA VAL A 125 -1.04 9.02 3.68
C VAL A 125 -2.49 9.05 3.20
N ILE A 126 -3.09 7.89 2.90
CA ILE A 126 -4.50 7.78 2.50
C ILE A 126 -5.43 8.03 3.68
N GLU A 127 -5.16 7.39 4.82
CA GLU A 127 -6.03 7.46 6.00
C GLU A 127 -6.06 8.85 6.62
N LYS A 128 -4.91 9.53 6.65
CA LYS A 128 -4.76 10.85 7.29
C LYS A 128 -5.32 10.92 8.71
N GLY A 129 -5.14 9.85 9.48
CA GLY A 129 -5.51 9.80 10.88
C GLY A 129 -4.75 10.83 11.74
N TYR A 130 -5.11 10.96 13.01
CA TYR A 130 -4.42 11.88 13.93
C TYR A 130 -2.91 11.58 13.99
N GLY A 131 -2.09 12.60 13.70
CA GLY A 131 -0.64 12.50 13.71
C GLY A 131 -0.05 11.62 12.59
N TYR A 132 -0.77 11.44 11.48
CA TYR A 132 -0.27 10.64 10.36
C TYR A 132 1.06 11.17 9.82
N GLU A 133 1.32 12.48 9.88
CA GLU A 133 2.60 13.06 9.48
C GLU A 133 3.77 12.43 10.23
N HIS A 134 3.63 12.23 11.55
CA HIS A 134 4.66 11.57 12.37
C HIS A 134 4.83 10.10 12.01
N LYS A 135 3.73 9.38 11.75
CA LYS A 135 3.78 7.97 11.32
C LYS A 135 4.48 7.84 9.97
N VAL A 136 4.13 8.70 9.02
CA VAL A 136 4.75 8.74 7.69
C VAL A 136 6.24 9.04 7.80
N ILE A 137 6.64 9.98 8.67
CA ILE A 137 8.06 10.27 8.94
C ILE A 137 8.75 9.03 9.53
N GLU A 138 8.17 8.35 10.52
CA GLU A 138 8.72 7.11 11.09
C GLU A 138 8.89 6.01 10.04
N SER A 139 7.85 5.75 9.26
CA SER A 139 7.86 4.79 8.16
C SER A 139 8.90 5.16 7.09
N THR A 140 9.13 6.45 6.86
CA THR A 140 10.20 6.91 5.95
C THR A 140 11.60 6.68 6.54
N HIS A 141 11.80 6.77 7.86
CA HIS A 141 13.07 6.35 8.48
C HIS A 141 13.30 4.85 8.32
N ASN A 142 12.24 4.03 8.40
CA ASN A 142 12.32 2.59 8.14
C ASN A 142 12.68 2.30 6.68
N LEU A 143 12.09 3.06 5.74
CA LEU A 143 12.45 3.00 4.31
C LEU A 143 13.94 3.29 4.12
N LEU A 144 14.43 4.41 4.66
CA LEU A 144 15.84 4.79 4.56
C LEU A 144 16.76 3.76 5.21
N ALA A 145 16.41 3.23 6.38
CA ALA A 145 17.19 2.18 7.03
C ALA A 145 17.30 0.91 6.17
N CYS A 146 16.20 0.50 5.52
CA CYS A 146 16.18 -0.61 4.58
C CYS A 146 17.06 -0.33 3.35
N LEU A 147 16.91 0.84 2.73
CA LEU A 147 17.75 1.25 1.59
C LEU A 147 19.24 1.25 1.93
N LEU A 148 19.61 1.80 3.09
CA LEU A 148 20.98 1.84 3.59
C LEU A 148 21.55 0.45 3.89
N SER A 149 20.70 -0.49 4.32
CA SER A 149 21.11 -1.84 4.67
C SER A 149 21.33 -2.71 3.44
N ASP A 150 20.40 -2.64 2.48
CA ASP A 150 20.23 -3.70 1.48
C ASP A 150 20.38 -3.25 0.02
N PHE A 151 20.30 -1.94 -0.26
CA PHE A 151 20.20 -1.43 -1.64
C PHE A 151 21.34 -0.48 -2.05
N GLN A 152 22.44 -0.43 -1.28
CA GLN A 152 23.59 0.44 -1.56
C GLN A 152 24.68 -0.20 -2.44
N TYR A 153 24.54 -1.48 -2.76
CA TYR A 153 25.57 -2.27 -3.40
C TYR A 153 25.22 -2.43 -4.86
N PHE A 154 26.04 -1.87 -5.75
CA PHE A 154 25.82 -1.99 -7.18
C PHE A 154 27.08 -2.39 -7.92
N ILE A 155 26.87 -3.11 -9.01
CA ILE A 155 27.83 -3.24 -10.10
C ILE A 155 27.22 -2.65 -11.37
N ALA A 156 28.06 -2.29 -12.33
CA ALA A 156 27.57 -2.00 -13.66
C ALA A 156 27.88 -3.17 -14.60
N GLU A 157 26.85 -3.86 -15.05
CA GLU A 157 26.90 -4.90 -16.08
C GLU A 157 26.25 -4.38 -17.36
N ASP A 158 26.97 -4.47 -18.49
CA ASP A 158 26.54 -3.93 -19.79
C ASP A 158 26.06 -2.46 -19.73
N GLY A 159 26.64 -1.69 -18.80
CA GLY A 159 26.30 -0.29 -18.54
C GLY A 159 25.15 -0.08 -17.54
N LYS A 160 24.32 -1.08 -17.27
CA LYS A 160 23.23 -0.94 -16.30
C LYS A 160 23.74 -1.18 -14.88
N PHE A 161 23.33 -0.32 -13.95
CA PHE A 161 23.52 -0.59 -12.54
C PHE A 161 22.58 -1.71 -12.09
N THR A 162 23.14 -2.78 -11.54
CA THR A 162 22.41 -3.92 -10.94
C THR A 162 22.84 -4.08 -9.49
N SER A 163 21.94 -4.56 -8.64
CA SER A 163 22.26 -4.81 -7.23
C SER A 163 23.15 -6.05 -7.12
N GLU A 164 24.28 -5.97 -6.43
CA GLU A 164 25.17 -7.13 -6.26
C GLU A 164 25.08 -7.72 -4.84
N THR A 165 24.17 -8.66 -4.64
CA THR A 165 23.95 -9.33 -3.36
C THR A 165 25.19 -10.10 -2.86
N LYS A 166 26.03 -10.60 -3.78
CA LYS A 166 27.26 -11.35 -3.45
C LYS A 166 28.31 -10.50 -2.70
N ASN A 167 28.27 -9.18 -2.87
CA ASN A 167 29.18 -8.24 -2.20
C ASN A 167 28.56 -7.53 -0.99
N LYS A 168 27.34 -7.92 -0.52
CA LYS A 168 26.81 -7.52 0.81
C LYS A 168 27.84 -7.73 1.94
N ALA A 169 28.77 -8.68 1.76
CA ALA A 169 29.84 -9.00 2.70
C ALA A 169 30.99 -7.97 2.79
N ASN A 170 31.17 -7.06 1.82
CA ASN A 170 32.33 -6.16 1.78
C ASN A 170 31.95 -4.67 1.86
N LYS A 171 31.26 -4.29 2.94
CA LYS A 171 30.83 -2.91 3.27
C LYS A 171 31.94 -1.86 3.12
N VAL A 172 33.19 -2.25 3.37
CA VAL A 172 34.36 -1.38 3.23
C VAL A 172 34.64 -1.05 1.76
N LEU A 173 34.49 -2.01 0.84
CA LEU A 173 34.70 -1.81 -0.59
C LEU A 173 33.61 -0.94 -1.19
N ALA A 174 32.34 -1.20 -0.87
CA ALA A 174 31.21 -0.40 -1.33
C ALA A 174 31.32 1.06 -0.87
N GLY A 175 31.58 1.29 0.42
CA GLY A 175 31.82 2.63 0.95
C GLY A 175 33.05 3.32 0.32
N ARG A 176 34.03 2.56 -0.16
CA ARG A 176 35.19 3.10 -0.88
C ARG A 176 34.85 3.47 -2.32
N LEU A 177 34.19 2.59 -3.07
CA LEU A 177 33.73 2.84 -4.45
C LEU A 177 32.84 4.07 -4.52
N ARG A 178 31.98 4.23 -3.53
CA ARG A 178 31.16 5.42 -3.33
C ARG A 178 32.00 6.70 -3.20
N ARG A 179 32.93 6.78 -2.24
CA ARG A 179 33.82 7.95 -2.09
C ARG A 179 34.62 8.27 -3.35
N ILE A 180 35.06 7.24 -4.07
CA ILE A 180 35.75 7.39 -5.37
C ILE A 180 34.82 8.04 -6.39
N THR A 181 33.60 7.51 -6.51
CA THR A 181 32.59 7.98 -7.47
C THR A 181 32.14 9.40 -7.15
N ASP A 182 31.86 9.73 -5.89
CA ASP A 182 31.54 11.08 -5.42
C ASP A 182 32.65 12.06 -5.82
N TYR A 183 33.90 11.68 -5.55
CA TYR A 183 35.03 12.53 -5.90
C TYR A 183 35.15 12.76 -7.41
N MET A 184 34.80 11.75 -8.22
CA MET A 184 34.74 11.88 -9.67
C MET A 184 33.63 12.86 -10.09
N TYR A 185 32.43 12.77 -9.52
CA TYR A 185 31.32 13.72 -9.77
C TYR A 185 31.62 15.15 -9.29
N GLU A 186 32.37 15.32 -8.21
CA GLU A 186 32.78 16.65 -7.73
C GLU A 186 33.86 17.30 -8.61
N ASN A 187 34.62 16.49 -9.36
CA ASN A 187 35.83 16.96 -10.05
C ASN A 187 35.87 16.66 -11.56
N TYR A 188 34.77 16.19 -12.16
CA TYR A 188 34.78 15.76 -13.56
C TYR A 188 35.13 16.88 -14.55
N THR A 189 34.83 18.13 -14.22
CA THR A 189 35.04 19.30 -15.09
C THR A 189 36.52 19.62 -15.31
N ARG A 190 37.41 19.15 -14.43
CA ARG A 190 38.86 19.36 -14.56
C ARG A 190 39.59 18.09 -15.00
N LYS A 191 40.91 18.21 -15.19
CA LYS A 191 41.78 17.06 -15.41
C LYS A 191 41.91 16.24 -14.12
N LEU A 192 41.05 15.25 -13.95
CA LEU A 192 41.10 14.26 -12.88
C LEU A 192 41.96 13.07 -13.34
N THR A 193 42.84 12.57 -12.46
CA THR A 193 43.73 11.45 -12.79
C THR A 193 43.54 10.29 -11.82
N LEU A 194 43.76 9.07 -12.31
CA LEU A 194 43.68 7.87 -11.47
C LEU A 194 44.68 7.91 -10.31
N ASN A 195 45.88 8.49 -10.52
CA ASN A 195 46.90 8.63 -9.47
C ASN A 195 46.40 9.49 -8.31
N GLU A 196 45.73 10.59 -8.61
CA GLU A 196 45.20 11.50 -7.60
C GLU A 196 44.15 10.82 -6.69
N ILE A 197 43.27 10.00 -7.28
CA ILE A 197 42.28 9.22 -6.52
C ILE A 197 42.98 8.12 -5.71
N ALA A 198 44.00 7.47 -6.28
CA ALA A 198 44.77 6.43 -5.60
C ALA A 198 45.49 6.99 -4.36
N GLU A 199 46.11 8.16 -4.46
CA GLU A 199 46.74 8.86 -3.34
C GLU A 199 45.72 9.23 -2.25
N ARG A 200 44.55 9.77 -2.64
CA ARG A 200 43.46 10.12 -1.71
C ARG A 200 42.94 8.91 -0.93
N GLU A 201 42.73 7.79 -1.61
CA GLU A 201 42.21 6.55 -0.99
C GLU A 201 43.31 5.65 -0.40
N ARG A 202 44.58 6.09 -0.46
CA ARG A 202 45.76 5.34 0.00
C ARG A 202 45.87 3.96 -0.65
N LEU A 203 45.60 3.89 -1.95
CA LEU A 203 45.66 2.68 -2.76
C LEU A 203 46.81 2.73 -3.77
N SER A 204 47.23 1.56 -4.23
CA SER A 204 48.03 1.50 -5.45
C SER A 204 47.15 1.80 -6.67
N ILE A 205 47.71 2.46 -7.68
CA ILE A 205 47.04 2.75 -8.96
C ILE A 205 46.49 1.46 -9.59
N TYR A 206 47.28 0.38 -9.52
CA TYR A 206 46.90 -0.93 -10.06
C TYR A 206 45.63 -1.49 -9.38
N TYR A 207 45.61 -1.48 -8.04
CA TYR A 207 44.47 -1.98 -7.29
C TYR A 207 43.22 -1.12 -7.54
N LEU A 208 43.37 0.21 -7.54
CA LEU A 208 42.25 1.10 -7.85
C LEU A 208 41.70 0.88 -9.27
N SER A 209 42.56 0.71 -10.26
CA SER A 209 42.13 0.40 -11.64
C SER A 209 41.37 -0.92 -11.72
N HIS A 210 41.81 -1.94 -10.99
CA HIS A 210 41.13 -3.24 -10.94
C HIS A 210 39.76 -3.10 -10.29
N VAL A 211 39.69 -2.47 -9.12
CA VAL A 211 38.47 -2.26 -8.35
C VAL A 211 37.43 -1.47 -9.14
N ILE A 212 37.82 -0.38 -9.83
CA ILE A 212 36.89 0.38 -10.68
C ILE A 212 36.36 -0.49 -11.82
N LYS A 213 37.23 -1.24 -12.49
CA LYS A 213 36.83 -2.07 -13.64
C LYS A 213 35.95 -3.24 -13.23
N GLU A 214 36.23 -3.85 -12.10
CA GLU A 214 35.46 -4.95 -11.55
C GLU A 214 34.07 -4.47 -11.11
N ALA A 215 34.00 -3.31 -10.45
CA ALA A 215 32.73 -2.76 -10.00
C ALA A 215 31.87 -2.16 -11.13
N THR A 216 32.49 -1.53 -12.13
CA THR A 216 31.74 -0.73 -13.13
C THR A 216 31.78 -1.33 -14.54
N GLY A 217 32.57 -2.37 -14.78
CA GLY A 217 32.89 -2.84 -16.14
C GLY A 217 33.75 -1.88 -16.98
N LEU A 218 33.99 -0.65 -16.50
CA LEU A 218 34.64 0.42 -17.25
C LEU A 218 36.07 0.70 -16.78
N SER A 219 36.91 1.17 -17.70
CA SER A 219 38.16 1.79 -17.31
C SER A 219 37.90 3.12 -16.60
N PHE A 220 38.84 3.60 -15.78
CA PHE A 220 38.74 4.93 -15.17
C PHE A 220 38.46 6.05 -16.19
N GLN A 221 39.09 5.99 -17.37
CA GLN A 221 38.90 7.01 -18.40
C GLN A 221 37.51 6.93 -19.03
N ASP A 222 36.99 5.72 -19.24
CA ASP A 222 35.65 5.52 -19.78
C ASP A 222 34.59 5.92 -18.77
N LEU A 223 34.76 5.58 -17.48
CA LEU A 223 33.89 6.01 -16.39
C LEU A 223 33.87 7.53 -16.24
N LEU A 224 35.03 8.18 -16.24
CA LEU A 224 35.10 9.65 -16.20
C LEU A 224 34.42 10.27 -17.42
N SER A 225 34.59 9.68 -18.60
CA SER A 225 33.95 10.17 -19.83
C SER A 225 32.43 9.95 -19.82
N PHE A 226 31.97 8.85 -19.22
CA PHE A 226 30.56 8.56 -18.99
C PHE A 226 29.93 9.64 -18.10
N ILE A 227 30.49 9.88 -16.91
CA ILE A 227 30.01 10.92 -15.97
C ILE A 227 29.90 12.27 -16.68
N ARG A 228 30.92 12.65 -17.45
CA ARG A 228 30.91 13.92 -18.19
C ARG A 228 29.83 13.99 -19.27
N VAL A 229 29.56 12.87 -19.94
CA VAL A 229 28.53 12.79 -20.99
C VAL A 229 27.14 12.85 -20.36
N GLU A 230 26.91 12.12 -19.29
CA GLU A 230 25.68 12.14 -18.50
C GLU A 230 25.40 13.55 -17.97
N GLU A 231 26.36 14.17 -17.31
CA GLU A 231 26.23 15.56 -16.82
C GLU A 231 26.03 16.57 -17.96
N SER A 232 26.61 16.31 -19.14
CA SER A 232 26.43 17.17 -20.31
C SER A 232 24.97 17.23 -20.77
N GLU A 233 24.19 16.18 -20.52
CA GLU A 233 22.79 16.10 -20.95
C GLU A 233 21.96 17.24 -20.33
N LYS A 234 22.23 17.58 -19.06
CA LYS A 234 21.59 18.69 -18.33
C LYS A 234 21.82 20.02 -19.06
N LEU A 235 23.06 20.30 -19.48
CA LEU A 235 23.39 21.50 -20.24
C LEU A 235 22.86 21.44 -21.67
N LEU A 236 22.86 20.26 -22.27
CA LEU A 236 22.44 20.03 -23.65
C LEU A 236 20.95 20.31 -23.83
N LEU A 237 20.12 19.82 -22.91
CA LEU A 237 18.66 19.95 -22.92
C LEU A 237 18.18 21.23 -22.20
N GLY A 238 18.90 21.69 -21.18
CA GLY A 238 18.52 22.84 -20.36
C GLY A 238 18.97 24.20 -20.90
N THR A 239 19.90 24.25 -21.86
CA THR A 239 20.49 25.51 -22.35
C THR A 239 20.62 25.56 -23.88
N ASN A 240 20.89 26.76 -24.41
CA ASN A 240 21.25 26.99 -25.82
C ASN A 240 22.76 26.97 -26.08
N LYS A 241 23.57 26.48 -25.12
CA LYS A 241 25.04 26.45 -25.29
C LYS A 241 25.42 25.64 -26.53
N LYS A 242 26.44 26.11 -27.26
CA LYS A 242 27.00 25.39 -28.41
C LYS A 242 27.68 24.11 -27.90
N ILE A 243 27.65 23.05 -28.70
CA ILE A 243 28.26 21.75 -28.38
C ILE A 243 29.73 21.88 -27.94
N GLY A 244 30.50 22.76 -28.59
CA GLY A 244 31.88 23.02 -28.19
C GLY A 244 32.02 23.60 -26.78
N ALA A 245 31.15 24.53 -26.39
CA ALA A 245 31.17 25.13 -25.06
C ALA A 245 30.75 24.11 -23.99
N ILE A 246 29.75 23.27 -24.28
CA ILE A 246 29.34 22.17 -23.38
C ILE A 246 30.51 21.19 -23.20
N SER A 247 31.16 20.78 -24.29
CA SER A 247 32.33 19.90 -24.23
C SER A 247 33.44 20.45 -23.34
N GLU A 248 33.75 21.74 -23.45
CA GLU A 248 34.77 22.41 -22.66
C GLU A 248 34.38 22.46 -21.17
N GLU A 249 33.14 22.84 -20.87
CA GLU A 249 32.61 22.93 -19.50
C GLU A 249 32.56 21.56 -18.79
N MET A 250 32.32 20.49 -19.54
CA MET A 250 32.38 19.11 -19.03
C MET A 250 33.81 18.57 -18.90
N GLY A 251 34.85 19.34 -19.24
CA GLY A 251 36.24 18.95 -19.05
C GLY A 251 36.82 18.04 -20.13
N PHE A 252 36.20 17.94 -21.30
CA PHE A 252 36.77 17.22 -22.45
C PHE A 252 37.90 18.05 -23.09
N SER A 253 39.02 17.38 -23.39
CA SER A 253 40.17 18.01 -24.04
C SER A 253 39.93 18.43 -25.49
N ALA A 254 38.93 17.82 -26.15
CA ALA A 254 38.49 18.21 -27.49
C ALA A 254 37.06 17.78 -27.76
N VAL A 255 36.33 18.60 -28.53
CA VAL A 255 34.93 18.36 -28.91
C VAL A 255 34.71 17.01 -29.59
N ARG A 256 35.70 16.52 -30.36
CA ARG A 256 35.63 15.21 -31.00
C ARG A 256 35.48 14.05 -30.00
N TYR A 257 36.09 14.16 -28.82
CA TYR A 257 36.01 13.12 -27.80
C TYR A 257 34.64 13.16 -27.12
N TYR A 258 34.13 14.34 -26.81
CA TYR A 258 32.77 14.51 -26.33
C TYR A 258 31.76 13.88 -27.28
N ILE A 259 31.80 14.24 -28.57
CA ILE A 259 30.87 13.70 -29.56
C ILE A 259 31.02 12.18 -29.69
N LYS A 260 32.25 11.66 -29.67
CA LYS A 260 32.50 10.21 -29.72
C LYS A 260 31.82 9.51 -28.55
N HIS A 261 32.12 9.91 -27.31
CA HIS A 261 31.55 9.25 -26.14
C HIS A 261 30.04 9.47 -26.02
N PHE A 262 29.53 10.65 -26.38
CA PHE A 262 28.09 10.88 -26.43
C PHE A 262 27.41 9.96 -27.44
N LYS A 263 27.99 9.76 -28.64
CA LYS A 263 27.46 8.79 -29.61
C LYS A 263 27.55 7.35 -29.12
N THR A 264 28.65 6.98 -28.46
CA THR A 264 28.81 5.64 -27.88
C THR A 264 27.73 5.36 -26.86
N TRP A 265 27.43 6.34 -26.00
CA TRP A 265 26.49 6.14 -24.90
C TRP A 265 25.06 6.44 -25.28
N PHE A 266 24.73 7.39 -26.15
CA PHE A 266 23.34 7.80 -26.45
C PHE A 266 22.87 7.37 -27.85
N ASP A 267 23.71 6.65 -28.60
CA ASP A 267 23.50 6.18 -29.97
C ASP A 267 23.09 7.28 -30.98
N MET A 268 23.42 8.54 -30.69
CA MET A 268 23.15 9.66 -31.60
C MET A 268 24.05 10.86 -31.34
N HIS A 269 24.12 11.78 -32.31
CA HIS A 269 24.92 12.99 -32.14
C HIS A 269 24.27 13.92 -31.09
N PRO A 270 25.02 14.63 -30.22
CA PRO A 270 24.45 15.53 -29.20
C PRO A 270 23.44 16.56 -29.76
N GLN A 271 23.76 17.12 -30.94
CA GLN A 271 22.88 18.08 -31.61
C GLN A 271 21.58 17.43 -32.13
N GLU A 272 21.61 16.16 -32.53
CA GLU A 272 20.42 15.40 -32.94
C GLU A 272 19.58 15.04 -31.71
N TYR A 273 20.24 14.60 -30.63
CA TYR A 273 19.60 14.33 -29.34
C TYR A 273 18.84 15.56 -28.82
N ARG A 274 19.48 16.73 -28.84
CA ARG A 274 18.84 18.00 -28.48
C ARG A 274 17.57 18.25 -29.27
N LYS A 275 17.60 18.05 -30.60
CA LYS A 275 16.41 18.24 -31.46
C LYS A 275 15.31 17.23 -31.16
N LYS A 276 15.67 15.95 -30.97
CA LYS A 276 14.73 14.86 -30.68
C LYS A 276 14.00 15.08 -29.35
N CYS A 277 14.71 15.52 -28.33
CA CYS A 277 14.17 15.72 -26.98
C CYS A 277 13.56 17.11 -26.75
N GLY A 278 13.60 18.04 -27.72
CA GLY A 278 12.88 19.31 -27.62
C GLY A 278 13.33 20.38 -28.62
N ASP A 279 12.35 20.99 -29.30
CA ASP A 279 12.54 22.27 -29.97
C ASP A 279 12.60 23.42 -28.93
N LYS A 280 13.80 24.00 -28.77
CA LYS A 280 14.15 25.18 -27.97
C LYS A 280 13.94 25.06 -26.43
N PRO A 281 14.98 25.36 -25.60
CA PRO A 281 14.98 25.17 -24.14
C PRO A 281 14.01 26.07 -23.35
N HIS A 282 13.25 26.96 -24.01
CA HIS A 282 12.26 27.84 -23.38
C HIS A 282 10.81 27.40 -23.58
N VAL A 283 10.54 26.30 -24.31
CA VAL A 283 9.17 25.84 -24.61
C VAL A 283 8.97 24.36 -24.30
N ARG A 284 9.56 23.82 -23.22
CA ARG A 284 9.02 22.59 -22.62
C ARG A 284 7.74 22.92 -21.85
N LYS A 285 6.64 22.99 -22.60
CA LYS A 285 5.24 23.08 -22.13
C LYS A 285 4.58 21.71 -22.00
N SER A 286 5.29 20.60 -22.20
CA SER A 286 4.75 19.28 -21.87
C SER A 286 4.74 19.17 -20.35
N MET A 287 3.58 19.39 -19.74
CA MET A 287 3.35 18.98 -18.36
C MET A 287 3.25 17.47 -18.31
N ALA A 288 3.61 16.89 -17.16
CA ALA A 288 3.35 15.47 -16.92
C ALA A 288 1.85 15.18 -17.15
N ARG A 289 1.58 14.12 -17.90
CA ARG A 289 0.24 13.64 -18.23
C ARG A 289 0.03 12.34 -17.48
N TYR A 290 -0.80 12.42 -16.46
CA TYR A 290 -1.18 11.28 -15.65
C TYR A 290 -2.55 11.54 -15.01
N VAL A 291 -3.23 10.47 -14.61
CA VAL A 291 -4.51 10.54 -13.90
C VAL A 291 -4.28 9.98 -12.49
N ARG A 292 -4.50 10.80 -11.46
CA ARG A 292 -4.34 10.35 -10.07
C ARG A 292 -5.39 9.30 -9.74
N CYS A 293 -4.97 8.26 -9.04
CA CYS A 293 -5.85 7.20 -8.57
C CYS A 293 -6.65 7.67 -7.34
N SER A 294 -7.85 7.11 -7.20
CA SER A 294 -8.67 7.26 -6.00
C SER A 294 -8.10 6.45 -4.83
N PRO A 295 -8.38 6.83 -3.57
CA PRO A 295 -7.99 6.04 -2.40
C PRO A 295 -8.39 4.56 -2.51
N GLN A 296 -9.60 4.28 -2.97
CA GLN A 296 -10.13 2.90 -3.08
C GLN A 296 -9.33 2.04 -4.07
N GLU A 297 -8.97 2.59 -5.23
CA GLU A 297 -8.13 1.90 -6.23
C GLU A 297 -6.75 1.57 -5.65
N ILE A 298 -6.16 2.52 -4.91
CA ILE A 298 -4.84 2.33 -4.30
C ILE A 298 -4.89 1.27 -3.19
N GLU A 299 -5.90 1.31 -2.32
CA GLU A 299 -6.09 0.32 -1.26
C GLU A 299 -6.24 -1.09 -1.84
N GLU A 300 -7.01 -1.24 -2.92
CA GLU A 300 -7.18 -2.53 -3.60
C GLU A 300 -5.87 -3.03 -4.22
N ALA A 301 -5.09 -2.16 -4.84
CA ALA A 301 -3.81 -2.53 -5.46
C ALA A 301 -2.76 -2.94 -4.42
N ILE A 302 -2.65 -2.20 -3.31
CA ILE A 302 -1.73 -2.53 -2.20
C ILE A 302 -2.11 -3.87 -1.56
N ARG A 303 -3.41 -4.13 -1.38
CA ARG A 303 -3.90 -5.39 -0.83
C ARG A 303 -3.47 -6.60 -1.67
N LYS A 304 -3.39 -6.46 -3.00
CA LYS A 304 -2.96 -7.55 -3.90
C LYS A 304 -1.46 -7.83 -3.82
N GLN A 305 -0.65 -6.83 -3.45
CA GLN A 305 0.81 -6.93 -3.52
C GLN A 305 1.54 -7.07 -2.18
N THR A 306 0.93 -6.65 -1.07
CA THR A 306 1.58 -6.69 0.25
C THR A 306 0.96 -7.78 1.14
N LYS A 307 1.82 -8.65 1.70
CA LYS A 307 1.38 -9.66 2.66
C LYS A 307 1.28 -9.01 4.04
N GLY A 308 0.08 -8.98 4.63
CA GLY A 308 -0.11 -8.61 6.05
C GLY A 308 -0.24 -7.10 6.36
N VAL A 309 0.35 -6.19 5.57
CA VAL A 309 0.27 -4.73 5.82
C VAL A 309 -1.16 -4.23 5.85
N TYR A 310 -1.98 -4.66 4.90
CA TYR A 310 -3.42 -4.32 4.87
C TYR A 310 -4.16 -4.88 6.11
N SER A 311 -3.79 -6.08 6.57
CA SER A 311 -4.41 -6.68 7.76
C SER A 311 -4.04 -5.96 9.06
N GLU A 312 -2.81 -5.43 9.18
CA GLU A 312 -2.39 -4.60 10.32
C GLU A 312 -3.02 -3.19 10.27
N TYR A 313 -3.14 -2.60 9.08
CA TYR A 313 -3.84 -1.33 8.86
C TYR A 313 -5.30 -1.41 9.32
N ILE A 314 -6.01 -2.49 8.99
CA ILE A 314 -7.39 -2.70 9.45
C ILE A 314 -7.45 -3.01 10.94
N LYS A 315 -6.50 -3.78 11.50
CA LYS A 315 -6.46 -4.07 12.95
C LYS A 315 -6.35 -2.82 13.83
N GLY A 316 -5.87 -1.71 13.28
CA GLY A 316 -5.75 -0.41 13.98
C GLY A 316 -6.99 0.49 13.89
N LYS A 317 -7.94 0.22 12.97
CA LYS A 317 -9.17 0.99 12.87
C LYS A 317 -10.16 0.49 13.90
N LYS A 318 -10.60 1.39 14.79
CA LYS A 318 -11.89 1.17 15.47
C LYS A 318 -12.95 1.07 14.37
N PRO A 319 -13.84 0.08 14.41
CA PRO A 319 -14.93 0.04 13.44
C PRO A 319 -15.71 1.34 13.52
N ASP A 320 -15.98 1.94 12.37
CA ASP A 320 -17.02 2.95 12.30
C ASP A 320 -18.32 2.28 12.79
N PRO A 321 -18.91 2.75 13.90
CA PRO A 321 -20.07 2.09 14.44
C PRO A 321 -21.21 2.18 13.41
N VAL A 322 -21.87 1.05 13.18
CA VAL A 322 -23.14 1.02 12.45
C VAL A 322 -24.18 1.65 13.36
N ILE A 323 -24.47 2.94 13.13
CA ILE A 323 -25.48 3.69 13.88
C ILE A 323 -26.82 3.56 13.16
N VAL A 324 -27.77 2.90 13.81
CA VAL A 324 -29.15 2.80 13.32
C VAL A 324 -30.02 3.69 14.22
N SER A 325 -30.57 4.76 13.65
CA SER A 325 -31.56 5.60 14.33
C SER A 325 -32.93 5.37 13.68
N LEU A 326 -33.82 4.72 14.41
CA LEU A 326 -35.13 4.31 13.93
C LEU A 326 -36.23 5.10 14.63
N ASP A 327 -37.06 5.81 13.87
CA ASP A 327 -38.37 6.26 14.34
C ASP A 327 -39.38 5.18 13.99
N ILE A 328 -39.96 4.58 15.03
CA ILE A 328 -40.87 3.43 14.90
C ILE A 328 -42.11 3.76 14.08
N GLN A 329 -42.63 4.99 14.19
CA GLN A 329 -43.86 5.38 13.52
C GLN A 329 -43.61 5.57 12.02
N LEU A 330 -42.49 6.21 11.66
CA LEU A 330 -42.08 6.38 10.27
C LEU A 330 -41.70 5.06 9.59
N ALA A 331 -41.03 4.15 10.30
CA ALA A 331 -40.61 2.86 9.77
C ALA A 331 -41.78 1.95 9.36
N LEU A 332 -42.91 2.04 10.05
CA LEU A 332 -44.12 1.31 9.68
C LEU A 332 -44.78 1.86 8.41
N GLU A 333 -44.56 3.13 8.08
CA GLU A 333 -45.08 3.76 6.86
C GLU A 333 -44.16 3.51 5.66
N GLN A 334 -42.87 3.31 5.89
CA GLN A 334 -41.84 3.04 4.90
C GLN A 334 -41.34 1.60 5.07
N GLN A 335 -42.03 0.63 4.47
CA GLN A 335 -41.48 -0.72 4.38
C GLN A 335 -40.26 -0.71 3.45
N ASP A 336 -39.07 -0.60 4.05
CA ASP A 336 -37.82 -0.83 3.35
C ASP A 336 -37.68 -2.30 2.96
N LYS A 337 -37.05 -2.53 1.81
CA LYS A 337 -36.79 -3.89 1.32
C LYS A 337 -35.63 -4.50 2.10
N GLU A 338 -35.80 -5.77 2.48
CA GLU A 338 -34.76 -6.62 3.06
C GLU A 338 -33.45 -6.55 2.24
N ASP A 339 -32.28 -6.64 2.91
CA ASP A 339 -31.02 -6.92 2.22
C ASP A 339 -31.07 -8.33 1.63
N LEU A 340 -31.68 -8.41 0.44
CA LEU A 340 -32.03 -9.65 -0.23
C LEU A 340 -30.81 -10.55 -0.43
N PHE A 341 -29.65 -9.95 -0.66
CA PHE A 341 -28.40 -10.67 -0.90
C PHE A 341 -27.90 -11.35 0.40
N MET A 342 -28.03 -10.73 1.58
CA MET A 342 -27.54 -11.32 2.84
C MET A 342 -28.47 -12.45 3.25
N CYS A 343 -29.78 -12.25 3.06
CA CYS A 343 -30.77 -13.29 3.24
C CYS A 343 -30.48 -14.50 2.33
N GLN A 344 -30.20 -14.28 1.04
CA GLN A 344 -29.82 -15.35 0.11
C GLN A 344 -28.57 -16.12 0.57
N LEU A 345 -27.54 -15.42 1.05
CA LEU A 345 -26.33 -16.04 1.57
C LEU A 345 -26.65 -16.93 2.79
N LEU A 346 -27.38 -16.39 3.77
CA LEU A 346 -27.70 -17.08 5.02
C LEU A 346 -28.70 -18.24 4.87
N GLU A 347 -29.42 -18.30 3.75
CA GLU A 347 -30.33 -19.41 3.41
C GLU A 347 -29.62 -20.64 2.84
N ARG A 348 -28.33 -20.55 2.50
CA ARG A 348 -27.56 -21.71 2.03
C ARG A 348 -27.35 -22.75 3.13
N ASP A 349 -27.40 -24.03 2.75
CA ASP A 349 -27.22 -25.17 3.67
C ASP A 349 -25.84 -25.23 4.34
N ASP A 350 -24.82 -24.70 3.68
CA ASP A 350 -23.45 -24.62 4.18
C ASP A 350 -23.22 -23.41 5.09
N MET A 351 -24.15 -22.46 5.18
CA MET A 351 -24.08 -21.28 6.07
C MET A 351 -24.72 -21.51 7.44
N LYS A 352 -25.23 -22.72 7.73
CA LYS A 352 -25.96 -23.04 8.97
C LYS A 352 -25.27 -22.57 10.27
N PRO A 353 -23.96 -22.75 10.49
CA PRO A 353 -23.30 -22.25 11.69
C PRO A 353 -23.43 -20.73 11.88
N ILE A 354 -23.27 -19.96 10.80
CA ILE A 354 -23.36 -18.49 10.78
C ILE A 354 -24.83 -18.04 10.88
N ALA A 355 -25.72 -18.73 10.17
CA ALA A 355 -27.13 -18.38 10.02
C ALA A 355 -28.02 -18.72 11.22
N ARG A 356 -27.50 -19.28 12.32
CA ARG A 356 -28.32 -19.66 13.48
C ARG A 356 -29.15 -18.49 14.05
N PRO A 357 -28.60 -17.28 14.32
CA PRO A 357 -29.42 -16.16 14.82
C PRO A 357 -30.46 -15.69 13.81
N TYR A 358 -30.14 -15.74 12.51
CA TYR A 358 -31.10 -15.47 11.43
C TYR A 358 -32.26 -16.44 11.42
N ASN A 359 -31.97 -17.74 11.53
CA ASN A 359 -33.00 -18.77 11.56
C ASN A 359 -33.90 -18.64 12.81
N LEU A 360 -33.33 -18.22 13.95
CA LEU A 360 -34.11 -17.90 15.15
C LEU A 360 -35.04 -16.70 14.90
N MET A 361 -34.54 -15.60 14.36
CA MET A 361 -35.36 -14.44 14.01
C MET A 361 -36.48 -14.81 13.03
N LYS A 362 -36.16 -15.54 11.95
CA LYS A 362 -37.13 -15.98 10.94
C LYS A 362 -38.23 -16.86 11.55
N SER A 363 -37.92 -17.63 12.59
CA SER A 363 -38.89 -18.48 13.29
C SER A 363 -39.96 -17.70 14.06
N LEU A 364 -39.68 -16.43 14.43
CA LEU A 364 -40.62 -15.56 15.12
C LEU A 364 -41.77 -15.08 14.22
N LYS A 365 -41.57 -15.11 12.89
CA LYS A 365 -42.55 -14.66 11.87
C LYS A 365 -43.02 -13.21 12.10
N GLU A 366 -42.07 -12.36 12.47
CA GLU A 366 -42.28 -10.94 12.74
C GLU A 366 -42.30 -10.10 11.46
N THR A 367 -42.79 -8.87 11.57
CA THR A 367 -42.76 -7.90 10.48
C THR A 367 -41.44 -7.15 10.50
N VAL A 368 -40.76 -7.04 9.36
CA VAL A 368 -39.54 -6.22 9.22
C VAL A 368 -39.91 -4.74 9.28
N LEU A 369 -39.25 -4.01 10.18
CA LEU A 369 -39.36 -2.56 10.30
C LEU A 369 -38.32 -1.87 9.41
N VAL A 370 -37.07 -2.31 9.52
CA VAL A 370 -35.95 -1.77 8.76
C VAL A 370 -34.88 -2.85 8.62
N SER A 371 -34.15 -2.79 7.53
CA SER A 371 -32.95 -3.59 7.31
C SER A 371 -31.91 -2.78 6.58
N GLY A 372 -30.64 -3.10 6.81
CA GLY A 372 -29.55 -2.53 6.06
C GLY A 372 -28.37 -3.48 6.01
N VAL A 373 -27.23 -2.96 5.58
CA VAL A 373 -25.98 -3.70 5.58
C VAL A 373 -25.69 -4.12 7.01
N ASN A 374 -25.69 -5.43 7.27
CA ASN A 374 -25.39 -6.06 8.56
C ASN A 374 -26.42 -5.95 9.69
N TYR A 375 -27.64 -5.52 9.42
CA TYR A 375 -28.69 -5.54 10.44
C TYR A 375 -30.10 -5.73 9.89
N ILE A 376 -30.97 -6.34 10.70
CA ILE A 376 -32.41 -6.48 10.47
C ILE A 376 -33.12 -6.17 11.78
N ILE A 377 -34.14 -5.33 11.75
CA ILE A 377 -34.98 -5.01 12.90
C ILE A 377 -36.42 -5.38 12.57
N THR A 378 -37.03 -6.20 13.42
CA THR A 378 -38.38 -6.73 13.27
C THR A 378 -39.23 -6.46 14.52
N THR A 379 -40.54 -6.61 14.39
CA THR A 379 -41.49 -6.48 15.51
C THR A 379 -42.64 -7.47 15.38
N SER A 380 -43.20 -7.87 16.52
CA SER A 380 -44.40 -8.72 16.59
C SER A 380 -45.68 -8.06 16.07
N SER A 381 -45.74 -6.72 16.00
CA SER A 381 -46.94 -5.98 15.57
C SER A 381 -46.65 -4.97 14.46
N GLY A 382 -47.38 -5.07 13.35
CA GLY A 382 -47.33 -4.10 12.26
C GLY A 382 -48.07 -2.78 12.53
N LYS A 383 -48.46 -2.49 13.78
CA LYS A 383 -49.17 -1.26 14.17
C LYS A 383 -48.40 -0.51 15.25
N ALA A 384 -48.15 0.78 15.03
CA ALA A 384 -47.31 1.62 15.89
C ALA A 384 -47.80 1.67 17.35
N ALA A 385 -49.12 1.70 17.55
CA ALA A 385 -49.72 1.78 18.89
C ALA A 385 -49.52 0.52 19.76
N ASP A 386 -49.14 -0.60 19.14
CA ASP A 386 -49.10 -1.92 19.77
C ASP A 386 -47.69 -2.53 19.82
N ILE A 387 -46.64 -1.77 19.49
CA ILE A 387 -45.27 -2.28 19.54
C ILE A 387 -44.85 -2.48 21.00
N ASN A 388 -44.92 -3.74 21.43
CA ASN A 388 -44.48 -4.20 22.73
C ASN A 388 -43.24 -5.09 22.64
N SER A 389 -42.81 -5.48 21.43
CA SER A 389 -41.57 -6.20 21.23
C SER A 389 -40.81 -5.73 19.99
N ILE A 390 -39.49 -5.75 20.08
CA ILE A 390 -38.57 -5.53 18.96
C ILE A 390 -37.53 -6.64 18.98
N SER A 391 -37.27 -7.21 17.82
CA SER A 391 -36.15 -8.12 17.61
C SER A 391 -35.13 -7.45 16.71
N ILE A 392 -33.87 -7.45 17.13
CA ILE A 392 -32.75 -6.87 16.41
C ILE A 392 -31.79 -7.99 16.08
N LEU A 393 -31.37 -8.08 14.83
CA LEU A 393 -30.36 -9.02 14.38
C LEU A 393 -29.23 -8.23 13.74
N VAL A 394 -28.02 -8.49 14.20
CA VAL A 394 -26.80 -7.86 13.68
C VAL A 394 -25.78 -8.93 13.32
N TYR A 395 -24.96 -8.65 12.31
CA TYR A 395 -23.91 -9.55 11.84
C TYR A 395 -22.61 -8.78 11.63
N ASN A 396 -21.48 -9.33 12.06
CA ASN A 396 -20.18 -8.77 11.73
C ASN A 396 -19.62 -9.44 10.47
N ILE A 397 -20.13 -9.03 9.30
CA ILE A 397 -19.70 -9.54 7.98
C ILE A 397 -19.58 -8.34 7.04
N ASN A 398 -18.37 -7.88 6.71
CA ASN A 398 -18.23 -6.80 5.75
C ASN A 398 -18.49 -7.29 4.30
N ASP A 399 -18.63 -6.35 3.35
CA ASP A 399 -18.94 -6.66 1.95
C ASP A 399 -17.86 -7.53 1.27
N PHE A 400 -16.62 -7.47 1.73
CA PHE A 400 -15.53 -8.30 1.21
C PHE A 400 -15.74 -9.76 1.62
N ILE A 401 -15.88 -10.02 2.92
CA ILE A 401 -16.10 -11.37 3.44
C ILE A 401 -17.40 -11.96 2.91
N ARG A 402 -18.46 -11.14 2.79
CA ARG A 402 -19.69 -11.54 2.14
C ARG A 402 -19.45 -12.10 0.74
N LYS A 403 -18.71 -11.38 -0.12
CA LYS A 403 -18.38 -11.84 -1.48
C LYS A 403 -17.51 -13.10 -1.48
N GLU A 404 -16.55 -13.21 -0.55
CA GLU A 404 -15.76 -14.44 -0.41
C GLU A 404 -16.62 -15.65 -0.01
N LEU A 405 -17.55 -15.46 0.93
CA LEU A 405 -18.51 -16.49 1.35
C LEU A 405 -19.48 -16.86 0.22
N GLU A 406 -19.93 -15.88 -0.56
CA GLU A 406 -20.75 -16.09 -1.75
C GLU A 406 -20.00 -16.96 -2.79
N GLY A 407 -18.72 -16.67 -3.04
CA GLY A 407 -17.87 -17.43 -3.95
C GLY A 407 -17.31 -18.76 -3.41
N ALA A 408 -17.49 -19.07 -2.13
CA ALA A 408 -16.93 -20.26 -1.53
C ALA A 408 -17.61 -21.55 -2.06
N GLU A 409 -16.81 -22.44 -2.66
CA GLU A 409 -17.26 -23.67 -3.31
C GLU A 409 -17.57 -24.82 -2.32
N ASN A 410 -16.97 -24.79 -1.12
CA ASN A 410 -17.09 -25.86 -0.15
C ASN A 410 -16.92 -25.38 1.30
N ARG A 411 -17.21 -26.28 2.26
CA ARG A 411 -17.16 -26.00 3.71
C ARG A 411 -15.74 -25.75 4.24
N GLU A 412 -14.71 -26.30 3.60
CA GLU A 412 -13.31 -26.08 3.99
C GLU A 412 -12.91 -24.63 3.73
N LYS A 413 -13.30 -24.10 2.56
CA LYS A 413 -13.06 -22.69 2.23
C LYS A 413 -13.83 -21.74 3.13
N ILE A 414 -15.10 -22.06 3.44
CA ILE A 414 -15.90 -21.27 4.39
C ILE A 414 -15.23 -21.26 5.78
N HIS A 415 -14.77 -22.42 6.26
CA HIS A 415 -14.03 -22.52 7.52
C HIS A 415 -12.76 -21.65 7.52
N GLU A 416 -11.99 -21.68 6.42
CA GLU A 416 -10.79 -20.85 6.26
C GLU A 416 -11.12 -19.35 6.34
N ILE A 417 -12.11 -18.89 5.56
CA ILE A 417 -12.58 -17.49 5.57
C ILE A 417 -13.01 -17.08 6.98
N CYS A 418 -13.83 -17.92 7.64
CA CYS A 418 -14.29 -17.67 9.00
C CYS A 418 -13.16 -17.60 10.01
N SER A 419 -12.08 -18.35 9.81
CA SER A 419 -10.94 -18.39 10.73
C SER A 419 -9.99 -17.20 10.57
N GLN A 420 -9.93 -16.59 9.38
CA GLN A 420 -9.00 -15.52 9.06
C GLN A 420 -9.56 -14.12 9.32
N TYR A 421 -10.89 -13.95 9.34
CA TYR A 421 -11.50 -12.65 9.55
C TYR A 421 -11.54 -12.25 11.04
N GLU A 422 -10.76 -11.24 11.42
CA GLU A 422 -10.62 -10.78 12.81
C GLU A 422 -11.16 -9.37 13.07
N GLU A 423 -11.82 -8.73 12.09
CA GLU A 423 -12.29 -7.34 12.23
C GLU A 423 -13.31 -7.18 13.36
N GLU A 424 -13.27 -6.05 14.05
CA GLU A 424 -14.28 -5.68 15.03
C GLU A 424 -15.46 -5.01 14.33
N GLY A 425 -16.67 -5.21 14.84
CA GLY A 425 -17.88 -4.52 14.42
C GLY A 425 -18.58 -3.94 15.64
N GLU A 426 -18.99 -2.67 15.55
CA GLU A 426 -19.76 -2.00 16.59
C GLU A 426 -21.12 -1.56 16.03
N PHE A 427 -22.19 -1.86 16.76
CA PHE A 427 -23.56 -1.53 16.40
C PHE A 427 -24.18 -0.70 17.52
N LEU A 428 -24.68 0.49 17.17
CA LEU A 428 -25.41 1.37 18.07
C LEU A 428 -26.81 1.59 17.50
N ILE A 429 -27.80 1.00 18.14
CA ILE A 429 -29.18 0.99 17.64
C ILE A 429 -30.04 1.79 18.61
N LYS A 430 -30.68 2.84 18.10
CA LYS A 430 -31.54 3.75 18.84
C LYS A 430 -32.93 3.75 18.23
N CYS A 431 -33.90 3.21 18.96
CA CYS A 431 -35.32 3.20 18.57
C CYS A 431 -36.07 4.30 19.33
N GLN A 432 -36.51 5.33 18.61
CA GLN A 432 -37.30 6.44 19.13
C GLN A 432 -38.79 6.06 19.19
N GLY A 433 -39.52 6.60 20.17
CA GLY A 433 -40.95 6.33 20.34
C GLY A 433 -41.26 5.11 21.22
N LEU A 434 -40.23 4.49 21.81
CA LEU A 434 -40.38 3.44 22.82
C LEU A 434 -40.03 3.99 24.20
N SER A 435 -41.01 3.95 25.11
CA SER A 435 -40.85 4.34 26.51
C SER A 435 -41.43 3.27 27.42
N GLY A 436 -40.77 3.02 28.55
CA GLY A 436 -41.17 2.04 29.56
C GLY A 436 -40.03 1.13 29.97
N ASP A 437 -40.40 0.05 30.66
CA ASP A 437 -39.49 -0.99 31.12
C ASP A 437 -39.51 -2.16 30.13
N PHE A 438 -38.33 -2.68 29.78
CA PHE A 438 -38.16 -3.76 28.83
C PHE A 438 -37.23 -4.85 29.39
N HIS A 439 -37.54 -6.11 29.10
CA HIS A 439 -36.60 -7.22 29.20
C HIS A 439 -35.80 -7.30 27.90
N VAL A 440 -34.50 -7.55 28.02
CA VAL A 440 -33.60 -7.70 26.89
C VAL A 440 -32.94 -9.08 26.99
N SER A 441 -33.17 -9.91 25.99
CA SER A 441 -32.55 -11.24 25.85
C SER A 441 -31.61 -11.21 24.66
N ARG A 442 -30.33 -11.48 24.88
CA ARG A 442 -29.30 -11.53 23.84
C ARG A 442 -28.90 -12.96 23.59
N TYR A 443 -28.82 -13.34 22.33
CA TYR A 443 -28.29 -14.61 21.87
C TYR A 443 -27.20 -14.31 20.85
N LYS A 444 -25.96 -14.68 21.18
CA LYS A 444 -24.78 -14.32 20.40
C LYS A 444 -23.99 -15.55 20.01
N ILE A 445 -23.52 -15.55 18.77
CA ILE A 445 -22.59 -16.55 18.26
C ILE A 445 -21.29 -15.84 17.90
N SER A 446 -20.21 -16.22 18.57
CA SER A 446 -18.86 -15.73 18.30
C SER A 446 -18.20 -16.48 17.14
N GLN A 447 -17.12 -15.90 16.61
CA GLN A 447 -16.27 -16.56 15.62
C GLN A 447 -15.81 -17.95 16.07
N ASN A 448 -15.43 -18.09 17.35
CA ASN A 448 -14.98 -19.38 17.89
C ASN A 448 -16.07 -20.45 17.81
N ASN A 449 -17.33 -20.08 18.08
CA ASN A 449 -18.45 -21.02 17.97
C ASN A 449 -18.67 -21.47 16.51
N ILE A 450 -18.55 -20.52 15.56
CA ILE A 450 -18.74 -20.75 14.13
C ILE A 450 -17.62 -21.64 13.57
N VAL A 451 -16.37 -21.27 13.82
CA VAL A 451 -15.18 -22.01 13.36
C VAL A 451 -15.20 -23.43 13.91
N THR A 452 -15.49 -23.60 15.21
CA THR A 452 -15.58 -24.94 15.80
C THR A 452 -16.69 -25.78 15.16
N ALA A 453 -17.86 -25.18 14.87
CA ALA A 453 -18.95 -25.89 14.23
C ALA A 453 -18.61 -26.36 12.82
N TYR A 454 -17.90 -25.55 12.04
CA TYR A 454 -17.39 -25.97 10.72
C TYR A 454 -16.31 -27.04 10.84
N GLN A 455 -15.38 -26.89 11.78
CA GLN A 455 -14.31 -27.87 12.01
C GLN A 455 -14.89 -29.25 12.35
N GLU A 456 -15.91 -29.31 13.22
CA GLU A 456 -16.62 -30.57 13.52
C GLU A 456 -17.32 -31.16 12.29
N GLY A 457 -17.94 -30.30 11.47
CA GLY A 457 -18.60 -30.75 10.24
C GLY A 457 -17.66 -31.30 9.17
N LEU A 458 -16.35 -30.99 9.26
CA LEU A 458 -15.30 -31.48 8.36
C LEU A 458 -14.57 -32.72 8.90
N ARG A 459 -14.75 -33.07 10.19
CA ARG A 459 -14.11 -34.25 10.79
C ARG A 459 -14.68 -35.54 10.23
N ALA A 460 -13.80 -36.49 9.92
CA ALA A 460 -14.22 -37.83 9.50
C ALA A 460 -14.95 -38.57 10.66
N PRO A 461 -16.00 -39.36 10.36
CA PRO A 461 -16.75 -40.10 11.38
C PRO A 461 -15.85 -41.04 12.19
N GLY A 462 -15.97 -41.01 13.53
CA GLY A 462 -15.26 -41.93 14.42
C GLY A 462 -13.83 -41.54 14.79
N VAL A 463 -13.33 -40.40 14.33
CA VAL A 463 -11.96 -39.93 14.63
C VAL A 463 -11.85 -39.22 15.98
N ALA A 464 -12.92 -38.52 16.42
CA ALA A 464 -12.89 -37.77 17.66
C ALA A 464 -13.18 -38.65 18.89
N SER A 465 -12.39 -38.47 19.95
CA SER A 465 -12.68 -39.06 21.25
C SER A 465 -13.98 -38.52 21.86
N LYS A 466 -14.55 -39.24 22.83
CA LYS A 466 -15.73 -38.78 23.59
C LYS A 466 -15.50 -37.43 24.26
N ARG A 467 -14.27 -37.17 24.71
CA ARG A 467 -13.88 -35.91 25.36
C ARG A 467 -13.81 -34.76 24.36
N GLU A 468 -13.22 -34.98 23.19
CA GLU A 468 -13.17 -33.97 22.13
C GLU A 468 -14.57 -33.64 21.63
N THR A 469 -15.43 -34.64 21.43
CA THR A 469 -16.83 -34.43 21.05
C THR A 469 -17.56 -33.56 22.06
N LEU A 470 -17.35 -33.80 23.36
CA LEU A 470 -17.96 -33.00 24.43
C LEU A 470 -17.43 -31.56 24.43
N ILE A 471 -16.12 -31.36 24.33
CA ILE A 471 -15.50 -30.02 24.29
C ILE A 471 -16.00 -29.23 23.08
N SER A 472 -16.05 -29.85 21.90
CA SER A 472 -16.57 -29.22 20.70
C SER A 472 -18.05 -28.86 20.85
N SER A 473 -18.86 -29.75 21.46
CA SER A 473 -20.27 -29.44 21.71
C SER A 473 -20.46 -28.17 22.53
N TRP A 474 -19.70 -28.00 23.62
CA TRP A 474 -19.72 -26.78 24.44
C TRP A 474 -19.21 -25.57 23.66
N SER A 475 -18.14 -25.75 22.88
CA SER A 475 -17.54 -24.68 22.09
C SER A 475 -18.45 -24.19 20.97
N THR A 476 -19.44 -24.98 20.54
CA THR A 476 -20.46 -24.56 19.56
C THR A 476 -21.71 -23.93 20.17
N LEU A 477 -21.82 -23.87 21.51
CA LEU A 477 -22.96 -23.24 22.17
C LEU A 477 -22.88 -21.71 22.07
N PRO A 478 -24.01 -21.03 21.90
CA PRO A 478 -24.09 -19.58 21.87
C PRO A 478 -23.92 -18.99 23.28
N ASP A 479 -23.50 -17.73 23.34
CA ASP A 479 -23.56 -16.92 24.55
C ASP A 479 -24.97 -16.32 24.69
N VAL A 480 -25.60 -16.51 25.85
CA VAL A 480 -26.95 -16.01 26.13
C VAL A 480 -26.94 -15.13 27.36
N GLU A 481 -27.50 -13.93 27.25
CA GLU A 481 -27.54 -12.92 28.32
C GLU A 481 -28.96 -12.36 28.49
N PHE A 482 -29.36 -12.10 29.73
CA PHE A 482 -30.65 -11.49 30.07
C PHE A 482 -30.43 -10.23 30.91
N SER A 483 -31.10 -9.15 30.55
CA SER A 483 -31.03 -7.87 31.25
C SER A 483 -32.36 -7.12 31.18
N ALA A 484 -32.44 -5.95 31.81
CA ALA A 484 -33.60 -5.06 31.73
C ALA A 484 -33.15 -3.63 31.44
N ILE A 485 -33.95 -2.89 30.67
CA ILE A 485 -33.70 -1.49 30.30
C ILE A 485 -34.96 -0.67 30.56
N THR A 486 -34.81 0.44 31.27
CA THR A 486 -35.86 1.46 31.46
C THR A 486 -35.51 2.67 30.62
N THR A 487 -36.45 3.15 29.80
CA THR A 487 -36.25 4.35 28.97
C THR A 487 -37.48 5.25 28.94
N SER A 488 -37.26 6.57 28.86
CA SER A 488 -38.32 7.58 28.79
C SER A 488 -38.63 8.07 27.38
N GLU A 489 -37.68 7.97 26.44
CA GLU A 489 -37.80 8.59 25.10
C GLU A 489 -37.34 7.68 23.97
N ALA A 490 -36.20 6.99 24.15
CA ALA A 490 -35.63 6.14 23.13
C ALA A 490 -34.91 4.94 23.76
N LEU A 491 -35.18 3.76 23.22
CA LEU A 491 -34.48 2.54 23.55
C LEU A 491 -33.13 2.54 22.83
N SER A 492 -32.03 2.39 23.56
CA SER A 492 -30.67 2.34 22.98
C SER A 492 -30.00 1.03 23.35
N VAL A 493 -29.50 0.32 22.34
CA VAL A 493 -28.77 -0.93 22.51
C VAL A 493 -27.44 -0.85 21.78
N ARG A 494 -26.39 -1.37 22.42
CA ARG A 494 -25.05 -1.48 21.85
C ARG A 494 -24.68 -2.96 21.73
N SER A 495 -24.05 -3.32 20.62
CA SER A 495 -23.38 -4.61 20.43
C SER A 495 -21.98 -4.40 19.86
N THR A 496 -21.01 -5.13 20.38
CA THR A 496 -19.64 -5.17 19.87
C THR A 496 -19.26 -6.60 19.61
N MET A 497 -18.73 -6.89 18.42
CA MET A 497 -18.37 -8.24 18.01
C MET A 497 -17.01 -8.24 17.31
N ARG A 498 -16.32 -9.37 17.32
CA ARG A 498 -15.03 -9.55 16.65
C ARG A 498 -15.05 -10.81 15.80
N GLY A 499 -14.48 -10.71 14.61
CA GLY A 499 -14.54 -11.76 13.60
C GLY A 499 -15.97 -12.08 13.17
N ILE A 500 -16.15 -13.15 12.39
CA ILE A 500 -17.47 -13.49 11.85
C ILE A 500 -18.34 -13.89 13.03
N SER A 501 -19.41 -13.14 13.23
CA SER A 501 -20.26 -13.28 14.42
C SER A 501 -21.63 -12.69 14.14
N ALA A 502 -22.61 -13.13 14.92
CA ALA A 502 -23.99 -12.68 14.78
C ALA A 502 -24.67 -12.67 16.15
N GLU A 503 -25.53 -11.69 16.37
CA GLU A 503 -26.30 -11.53 17.61
C GLU A 503 -27.75 -11.20 17.29
N ILE A 504 -28.67 -11.91 17.94
CA ILE A 504 -30.08 -11.53 18.00
C ILE A 504 -30.40 -11.01 19.40
N ILE A 505 -31.06 -9.86 19.46
CA ILE A 505 -31.46 -9.16 20.66
C ILE A 505 -32.98 -9.05 20.63
N LEU A 506 -33.64 -9.74 21.55
CA LEU A 506 -35.09 -9.72 21.73
C LEU A 506 -35.41 -8.76 22.86
N ILE A 507 -36.28 -7.79 22.60
CA ILE A 507 -36.61 -6.73 23.55
C ILE A 507 -38.12 -6.69 23.74
N ASP A 508 -38.57 -7.09 24.92
CA ASP A 508 -39.99 -7.26 25.24
C ASP A 508 -40.39 -6.32 26.37
N ARG A 509 -41.49 -5.60 26.20
CA ARG A 509 -42.02 -4.69 27.21
C ARG A 509 -42.42 -5.47 28.45
N GLN A 510 -42.02 -4.98 29.62
CA GLN A 510 -42.47 -5.54 30.89
C GLN A 510 -43.96 -5.25 31.06
N HIS A 511 -44.77 -6.30 31.09
CA HIS A 511 -46.14 -6.16 31.55
C HIS A 511 -46.14 -6.06 33.08
N PRO A 512 -46.85 -5.09 33.68
CA PRO A 512 -47.05 -5.06 35.12
C PRO A 512 -47.90 -6.27 35.54
N GLY A 513 -47.21 -7.35 35.92
CA GLY A 513 -47.79 -8.53 36.58
C GLY A 513 -48.64 -9.47 35.71
N ARG A 514 -48.08 -10.65 35.40
CA ARG A 514 -48.75 -11.89 35.83
C ARG A 514 -47.85 -12.51 36.89
N GLY A 515 -48.16 -12.20 38.14
CA GLY A 515 -47.65 -12.96 39.28
C GLY A 515 -48.24 -14.36 39.31
#